data_AF-A0A849SP10-F1
#
_entry.id   AF-A0A849SP10-F1
#
_cell.length_a   1.000
_cell.length_b   1.000
_cell.length_c   1.000
_cell.angle_alpha   90.00
_cell.angle_beta   90.00
_cell.angle_gamma   90.00
#
_symmetry.space_group_name_H-M   'P 1'
#
loop_
_entity.id
_entity.type
_entity.pdbx_description
1 polymer ?
#
loop_
_entity_poly.entity_id
_entity_poly.type
_entity_poly.pdbx_seq_one_letter_code
_entity_poly.pdbx_strand_id
1 'polypeptide(L)'
;MPNQKLVRCNIRRSGVSGDATPRFVPLEIFGLWEFLMAAKHGFEVLEAKGSLWLDLEDTPEAAYGANQYERVTELTAFVFSSRDEMFAPVRRYFPTVQCEELKRIFLAHYPESQRMQTRVQERPGIWLRRDATEAAAL
;
A
#
# COMPACT_ATOMS: atom_id res chain seq x y z
N MET A 1 19.10 3.08 -1.87
CA MET A 1 17.68 2.87 -2.23
C MET A 1 16.89 2.64 -0.95
N PRO A 2 15.98 3.54 -0.57
CA PRO A 2 15.08 3.28 0.55
C PRO A 2 14.23 2.04 0.25
N ASN A 3 14.13 1.15 1.24
CA ASN A 3 13.34 -0.06 1.17
C ASN A 3 12.27 -0.05 2.26
N GLN A 4 11.09 -0.58 1.96
CA GLN A 4 9.99 -0.69 2.91
C GLN A 4 9.50 -2.14 2.94
N LYS A 5 9.25 -2.69 4.13
CA LYS A 5 8.60 -4.01 4.25
C LYS A 5 7.10 -3.82 4.11
N LEU A 6 6.50 -4.45 3.09
CA LEU A 6 5.06 -4.43 2.83
C LEU A 6 4.48 -5.84 2.80
N VAL A 7 3.25 -5.96 3.28
CA VAL A 7 2.39 -7.13 3.08
C VAL A 7 1.47 -6.85 1.90
N ARG A 8 1.57 -7.70 0.86
CA ARG A 8 0.57 -7.79 -0.20
C ARG A 8 -0.50 -8.77 0.27
N CYS A 9 -1.74 -8.34 0.30
CA CYS A 9 -2.90 -9.19 0.55
C CYS A 9 -4.05 -8.84 -0.40
N ASN A 10 -5.07 -9.67 -0.42
CA ASN A 10 -6.33 -9.40 -1.09
C ASN A 10 -7.41 -9.15 -0.03
N ILE A 11 -8.32 -8.22 -0.29
CA ILE A 11 -9.51 -8.01 0.55
C ILE A 11 -10.78 -8.23 -0.25
N ARG A 12 -11.78 -8.84 0.39
CA ARG A 12 -13.15 -8.93 -0.12
C ARG A 12 -14.16 -8.70 1.00
N ARG A 13 -15.38 -8.28 0.67
CA ARG A 13 -16.48 -8.20 1.66
C ARG A 13 -16.76 -9.59 2.22
N SER A 14 -16.92 -9.69 3.54
CA SER A 14 -17.23 -10.96 4.20
C SER A 14 -18.59 -11.51 3.73
N GLY A 15 -18.65 -12.82 3.48
CA GLY A 15 -19.89 -13.50 3.07
C GLY A 15 -20.38 -13.22 1.65
N VAL A 16 -19.63 -12.45 0.84
CA VAL A 16 -19.94 -12.21 -0.58
C VAL A 16 -18.92 -12.93 -1.45
N SER A 17 -19.41 -13.75 -2.38
CA SER A 17 -18.57 -14.27 -3.47
C SER A 17 -18.43 -13.16 -4.51
N GLY A 18 -17.28 -12.49 -4.51
CA GLY A 18 -16.98 -11.39 -5.42
C GLY A 18 -15.49 -11.16 -5.56
N ASP A 19 -15.11 -10.27 -6.46
CA ASP A 19 -13.72 -10.01 -6.81
C ASP A 19 -12.97 -9.41 -5.61
N ALA A 20 -11.85 -10.05 -5.26
CA ALA A 20 -10.97 -9.56 -4.23
C ALA A 20 -10.06 -8.47 -4.80
N THR A 21 -9.81 -7.43 -4.01
CA THR A 21 -8.97 -6.30 -4.42
C THR A 21 -7.63 -6.34 -3.69
N PRO A 22 -6.50 -6.09 -4.39
CA PRO A 22 -5.19 -6.12 -3.75
C PRO A 22 -4.98 -4.91 -2.83
N ARG A 23 -4.22 -5.13 -1.76
CA ARG A 23 -3.77 -4.11 -0.81
C ARG A 23 -2.30 -4.33 -0.48
N PHE A 24 -1.57 -3.22 -0.36
CA PHE A 24 -0.19 -3.18 0.07
C PHE A 24 -0.12 -2.38 1.37
N VAL A 25 0.26 -3.04 2.45
CA VAL A 25 0.20 -2.47 3.80
C VAL A 25 1.57 -2.58 4.46
N PRO A 26 2.10 -1.53 5.11
CA PRO A 26 3.35 -1.64 5.86
C PRO A 26 3.29 -2.77 6.88
N LEU A 27 4.33 -3.61 6.89
CA LEU A 27 4.39 -4.80 7.75
C LEU A 27 4.20 -4.44 9.24
N GLU A 28 4.73 -3.29 9.66
CA GLU A 28 4.66 -2.79 11.04
C GLU A 28 3.24 -2.52 11.54
N ILE A 29 2.30 -2.16 10.65
CA ILE A 29 0.89 -1.90 11.03
C ILE A 29 -0.06 -3.01 10.59
N PHE A 30 0.44 -4.03 9.88
CA PHE A 30 -0.42 -4.99 9.18
C PHE A 30 -1.39 -5.71 10.12
N GLY A 31 -0.92 -6.20 11.28
CA GLY A 31 -1.79 -6.94 12.22
C GLY A 31 -2.94 -6.08 12.77
N LEU A 32 -2.68 -4.82 13.12
CA LEU A 32 -3.73 -3.89 13.56
C LEU A 32 -4.68 -3.57 12.41
N TRP A 33 -4.14 -3.31 11.22
CA TRP A 33 -4.94 -3.03 10.03
C TRP A 33 -5.86 -4.20 9.68
N GLU A 34 -5.35 -5.43 9.69
CA GLU A 34 -6.10 -6.66 9.41
C GLU A 34 -7.23 -6.84 10.42
N PHE A 35 -6.94 -6.68 11.71
CA PHE A 35 -7.95 -6.71 12.76
C PHE A 35 -9.06 -5.68 12.50
N LEU A 36 -8.72 -4.43 12.15
CA LEU A 36 -9.72 -3.40 11.85
C LEU A 36 -10.55 -3.75 10.61
N MET A 37 -9.91 -4.26 9.55
CA MET A 37 -10.62 -4.66 8.33
C MET A 37 -11.67 -5.74 8.63
N ALA A 38 -11.31 -6.73 9.42
CA ALA A 38 -12.22 -7.81 9.82
C ALA A 38 -13.28 -7.34 10.84
N ALA A 39 -12.84 -6.82 11.98
CA ALA A 39 -13.72 -6.56 13.13
C ALA A 39 -14.61 -5.33 12.96
N LYS A 40 -14.15 -4.31 12.21
CA LYS A 40 -14.87 -3.03 12.08
C LYS A 40 -15.46 -2.81 10.69
N HIS A 41 -14.77 -3.26 9.64
CA HIS A 41 -15.13 -2.92 8.27
C HIS A 41 -15.80 -4.06 7.49
N GLY A 42 -15.90 -5.26 8.07
CA GLY A 42 -16.59 -6.41 7.45
C GLY A 42 -15.90 -6.91 6.19
N PHE A 43 -14.57 -6.94 6.20
CA PHE A 43 -13.74 -7.51 5.14
C PHE A 43 -13.04 -8.77 5.62
N GLU A 44 -12.86 -9.71 4.70
CA GLU A 44 -11.92 -10.82 4.86
C GLU A 44 -10.59 -10.45 4.20
N VAL A 45 -9.49 -10.70 4.90
CA VAL A 45 -8.12 -10.56 4.38
C VAL A 45 -7.63 -11.93 3.93
N LEU A 46 -7.13 -12.02 2.70
CA LEU A 46 -6.74 -13.25 2.02
C LEU A 46 -5.29 -13.13 1.52
N GLU A 47 -4.59 -14.27 1.46
CA GLU A 47 -3.28 -14.40 0.80
C GLU A 47 -2.22 -13.37 1.26
N ALA A 48 -2.17 -13.09 2.56
CA ALA A 48 -1.17 -12.17 3.11
C ALA A 48 0.25 -12.69 2.88
N LYS A 49 1.06 -11.93 2.12
CA LYS A 49 2.46 -12.25 1.81
C LYS A 49 3.34 -11.03 2.05
N GLY A 50 4.35 -11.19 2.90
CA GLY A 50 5.34 -10.14 3.18
C GLY A 50 6.49 -10.15 2.18
N SER A 51 6.89 -8.98 1.69
CA SER A 51 8.11 -8.80 0.90
C SER A 51 8.62 -7.36 0.96
N LEU A 52 9.64 -7.06 0.17
CA LEU A 52 10.24 -5.74 0.06
C LEU A 52 9.58 -4.93 -1.04
N TRP A 53 9.29 -3.68 -0.72
CA TRP A 53 9.07 -2.60 -1.67
C TRP A 53 10.36 -1.81 -1.85
N LEU A 54 10.72 -1.57 -3.11
CA LEU A 54 11.89 -0.82 -3.49
C LEU A 54 11.46 0.41 -4.27
N ASP A 55 11.99 1.56 -3.85
CA ASP A 55 11.91 2.80 -4.63
C ASP A 55 12.76 2.64 -5.88
N LEU A 56 12.12 2.79 -7.05
CA LEU A 56 12.77 2.65 -8.35
C LEU A 56 12.36 3.84 -9.20
N GLU A 57 13.33 4.74 -9.37
CA GLU A 57 13.21 5.87 -10.30
C GLU A 57 13.37 5.41 -11.77
N ASP A 58 14.04 4.25 -12.00
CA ASP A 58 14.39 3.69 -13.31
C ASP A 58 13.53 2.48 -13.75
N THR A 59 13.81 1.94 -14.95
CA THR A 59 13.18 0.76 -15.57
C THR A 59 13.50 -0.55 -14.82
N PRO A 60 12.57 -1.10 -14.00
CA PRO A 60 12.79 -2.33 -13.24
C PRO A 60 13.08 -3.56 -14.12
N GLU A 61 12.71 -3.50 -15.40
CA GLU A 61 12.87 -4.58 -16.37
C GLU A 61 14.34 -4.95 -16.66
N ALA A 62 15.28 -4.04 -16.35
CA ALA A 62 16.71 -4.32 -16.48
C ALA A 62 17.24 -5.26 -15.39
N ALA A 63 16.59 -5.29 -14.21
CA ALA A 63 17.03 -6.05 -13.05
C ALA A 63 16.08 -7.20 -12.67
N TYR A 64 14.81 -7.13 -13.07
CA TYR A 64 13.78 -8.09 -12.69
C TYR A 64 12.91 -8.49 -13.89
N GLY A 65 12.61 -9.78 -13.99
CA GLY A 65 11.63 -10.30 -14.92
C GLY A 65 10.20 -9.84 -14.59
N ALA A 66 9.33 -9.76 -15.59
CA ALA A 66 7.96 -9.24 -15.45
C ALA A 66 7.12 -9.95 -14.35
N ASN A 67 7.39 -11.23 -14.10
CA ASN A 67 6.69 -12.03 -13.09
C ASN A 67 7.36 -12.01 -11.70
N GLN A 68 8.41 -11.21 -11.51
CA GLN A 68 9.15 -11.15 -10.24
C GLN A 68 8.72 -9.97 -9.36
N TYR A 69 7.81 -9.11 -9.84
CA TYR A 69 7.36 -7.95 -9.09
C TYR A 69 5.93 -7.50 -9.42
N GLU A 70 5.42 -6.59 -8.59
CA GLU A 70 4.22 -5.79 -8.84
C GLU A 70 4.60 -4.31 -8.79
N ARG A 71 4.11 -3.50 -9.74
CA ARG A 71 4.33 -2.04 -9.68
C ARG A 71 3.43 -1.44 -8.62
N VAL A 72 4.04 -0.78 -7.65
CA VAL A 72 3.37 -0.22 -6.48
C VAL A 72 3.90 1.19 -6.26
N THR A 73 3.00 2.18 -6.30
CA THR A 73 3.34 3.58 -6.06
C THR A 73 3.10 3.90 -4.59
N GLU A 74 4.11 4.45 -3.93
CA GLU A 74 3.94 5.09 -2.62
C GLU A 74 3.32 6.48 -2.83
N LEU A 75 2.21 6.74 -2.16
CA LEU A 75 1.59 8.04 -2.05
C LEU A 75 1.82 8.58 -0.64
N THR A 76 2.50 9.71 -0.53
CA THR A 76 2.69 10.44 0.73
C THR A 76 1.85 11.71 0.70
N ALA A 77 0.91 11.83 1.63
CA ALA A 77 0.18 13.07 1.91
C ALA A 77 0.74 13.73 3.17
N PHE A 78 1.16 14.99 3.07
CA PHE A 78 1.56 15.80 4.21
C PHE A 78 0.35 16.52 4.77
N VAL A 79 -0.27 15.94 5.81
CA VAL A 79 -1.52 16.44 6.38
C VAL A 79 -1.20 17.27 7.61
N PHE A 80 -1.73 18.48 7.66
CA PHE A 80 -1.58 19.35 8.83
C PHE A 80 -2.46 18.85 9.99
N SER A 81 -1.83 18.51 11.11
CA SER A 81 -2.51 18.22 12.37
C SER A 81 -2.62 19.51 13.17
N SER A 82 -3.84 20.02 13.36
CA SER A 82 -4.06 21.16 14.26
C SER A 82 -3.80 20.82 15.72
N ARG A 83 -3.94 19.54 16.10
CA ARG A 83 -3.66 19.07 17.46
C ARG A 83 -2.17 19.17 17.78
N ASP A 84 -1.33 18.82 16.81
CA ASP A 84 0.12 18.74 17.00
C ASP A 84 0.86 19.95 16.39
N GLU A 85 0.10 20.90 15.84
CA GLU A 85 0.56 22.10 15.12
C GLU A 85 1.65 21.81 14.07
N MET A 86 1.57 20.64 13.43
CA MET A 86 2.63 20.10 12.58
C MET A 86 2.08 19.31 11.40
N PHE A 87 2.81 19.27 10.29
CA PHE A 87 2.54 18.36 9.19
C PHE A 87 3.00 16.93 9.53
N ALA A 88 2.08 15.98 9.45
CA ALA A 88 2.37 14.56 9.60
C ALA A 88 2.31 13.86 8.22
N PRO A 89 3.33 13.08 7.85
CA PRO A 89 3.29 12.31 6.62
C PRO A 89 2.39 11.09 6.79
N VAL A 90 1.36 10.98 5.96
CA VAL A 90 0.51 9.79 5.83
C VAL A 90 0.87 9.08 4.55
N ARG A 91 1.42 7.87 4.67
CA ARG A 91 1.86 7.04 3.54
C ARG A 91 0.86 5.94 3.21
N ARG A 92 0.62 5.72 1.93
CA ARG A 92 -0.16 4.61 1.39
C ARG A 92 0.55 4.02 0.18
N TYR A 93 0.33 2.73 -0.08
CA TYR A 93 0.94 2.02 -1.19
C TYR A 93 -0.18 1.46 -2.07
N PHE A 94 -0.19 1.85 -3.33
CA PHE A 94 -1.24 1.50 -4.27
C PHE A 94 -0.68 0.76 -5.48
N PRO A 95 -1.41 -0.21 -6.06
CA PRO A 95 -1.08 -0.69 -7.39
C PRO A 95 -0.95 0.51 -8.33
N THR A 96 0.17 0.61 -9.06
CA THR A 96 0.46 1.81 -9.87
C THR A 96 -0.67 2.11 -10.87
N VAL A 97 -1.27 1.07 -11.45
CA VAL A 97 -2.40 1.18 -12.39
C VAL A 97 -3.68 1.78 -11.79
N GLN A 98 -3.83 1.73 -10.47
CA GLN A 98 -4.99 2.26 -9.73
C GLN A 98 -4.63 3.53 -8.93
N CYS A 99 -3.40 4.04 -9.04
CA CYS A 99 -2.89 5.09 -8.16
C CYS A 99 -3.74 6.36 -8.21
N GLU A 100 -4.08 6.85 -9.41
CA GLU A 100 -4.87 8.08 -9.57
C GLU A 100 -6.28 7.97 -8.99
N GLU A 101 -6.94 6.83 -9.20
CA GLU A 101 -8.28 6.61 -8.64
C GLU A 101 -8.24 6.53 -7.10
N LEU A 102 -7.34 5.70 -6.57
CA LEU A 102 -7.22 5.48 -5.13
C LEU A 102 -6.70 6.73 -4.39
N LYS A 103 -5.87 7.54 -5.03
CA LYS A 103 -5.43 8.86 -4.54
C LYS A 103 -6.61 9.79 -4.34
N ARG A 104 -7.53 9.88 -5.30
CA ARG A 104 -8.75 10.72 -5.15
C ARG A 104 -9.59 10.27 -3.96
N ILE A 105 -9.83 8.96 -3.83
CA ILE A 105 -10.59 8.39 -2.71
C ILE A 105 -9.86 8.65 -1.38
N PHE A 106 -8.55 8.43 -1.33
CA PHE A 106 -7.72 8.66 -0.16
C PHE A 106 -7.80 10.11 0.33
N LEU A 107 -7.66 11.08 -0.60
CA LEU A 107 -7.73 12.50 -0.28
C LEU A 107 -9.15 12.97 0.11
N ALA A 108 -10.19 12.24 -0.29
CA ALA A 108 -11.57 12.55 0.08
C ALA A 108 -11.83 12.38 1.59
N HIS A 109 -11.01 11.60 2.30
CA HIS A 109 -11.13 11.42 3.74
C HIS A 109 -10.71 12.66 4.57
N TYR A 110 -10.02 13.62 3.96
CA TYR A 110 -9.62 14.86 4.63
C TYR A 110 -10.64 15.97 4.35
N PRO A 111 -11.02 16.78 5.36
CA PRO A 111 -11.82 17.98 5.15
C PRO A 111 -11.21 18.89 4.09
N GLU A 112 -12.04 19.65 3.37
CA GLU A 112 -11.61 20.52 2.27
C GLU A 112 -10.52 21.51 2.68
N SER A 113 -10.64 22.11 3.87
CA SER A 113 -9.66 23.04 4.44
C SER A 113 -8.27 22.40 4.62
N GLN A 114 -8.20 21.14 5.02
CA GLN A 114 -6.95 20.38 5.14
C GLN A 114 -6.46 19.89 3.77
N ARG A 115 -7.38 19.50 2.88
CA ARG A 115 -7.05 19.02 1.54
C ARG A 115 -6.33 20.09 0.71
N MET A 116 -6.76 21.36 0.80
CA MET A 116 -6.09 22.47 0.12
C MET A 116 -4.66 22.72 0.60
N GLN A 117 -4.34 22.33 1.83
CA GLN A 117 -3.00 22.45 2.42
C GLN A 117 -2.16 21.18 2.26
N THR A 118 -2.77 20.07 1.83
CA THR A 118 -2.11 18.78 1.75
C THR A 118 -1.22 18.74 0.52
N ARG A 119 0.11 18.79 0.74
CA ARG A 119 1.07 18.45 -0.30
C ARG A 119 1.07 16.94 -0.51
N VAL A 120 1.03 16.51 -1.76
CA VAL A 120 1.07 15.09 -2.12
C VAL A 120 2.33 14.80 -2.91
N GLN A 121 3.01 13.70 -2.58
CA GLN A 121 4.17 13.19 -3.29
C GLN A 121 3.92 11.74 -3.69
N GLU A 122 4.32 11.40 -4.91
CA GLU A 122 4.27 10.04 -5.44
C GLU A 122 5.68 9.53 -5.69
N ARG A 123 5.92 8.29 -5.28
CA ARG A 123 7.18 7.58 -5.51
C ARG A 123 6.88 6.24 -6.17
N PRO A 124 7.18 6.10 -7.48
CA PRO A 124 7.09 4.82 -8.16
C PRO A 124 8.01 3.80 -7.50
N GLY A 125 7.56 2.55 -7.47
CA GLY A 125 8.38 1.47 -6.96
C GLY A 125 7.83 0.12 -7.36
N ILE A 126 8.50 -0.92 -6.87
CA ILE A 126 8.07 -2.29 -7.09
C ILE A 126 8.00 -3.04 -5.77
N TRP A 127 7.01 -3.91 -5.64
CA TRP A 127 6.94 -4.93 -4.60
C TRP A 127 7.44 -6.25 -5.18
N LEU A 128 8.47 -6.84 -4.57
CA LEU A 128 9.09 -8.06 -5.07
C LEU A 128 8.21 -9.28 -4.74
N ARG A 129 7.89 -10.09 -5.73
CA ARG A 129 7.22 -11.38 -5.53
C ARG A 129 8.24 -12.36 -4.96
N ARG A 130 7.89 -12.99 -3.84
CA ARG A 130 8.63 -14.14 -3.31
C ARG A 130 7.94 -15.41 -3.78
N ASP A 131 8.64 -16.19 -4.59
CA ASP A 131 8.22 -17.55 -4.88
C ASP A 131 8.40 -18.41 -3.62
N ALA A 132 7.46 -19.31 -3.37
CA ALA A 132 7.46 -20.16 -2.17
C ALA A 132 8.69 -21.09 -2.10
N THR A 133 9.45 -21.22 -3.19
CA THR A 133 10.56 -22.15 -3.34
C THR A 133 11.80 -21.79 -2.51
N GLU A 134 11.99 -20.53 -2.12
CA GLU A 134 13.14 -20.12 -1.29
C GLU A 134 12.91 -20.31 0.22
N ALA A 135 11.67 -20.51 0.67
CA ALA A 135 11.37 -20.68 2.10
C ALA A 135 11.63 -22.10 2.62
N ALA A 136 11.87 -23.07 1.73
CA ALA A 136 12.12 -24.47 2.08
C ALA A 136 13.61 -24.84 2.18
N ALA A 137 14.53 -23.87 2.09
CA ALA A 137 15.97 -24.08 2.08
C ALA A 137 16.69 -23.60 3.36
N LEU A 138 15.97 -23.43 4.48
CA LEU A 138 16.54 -23.15 5.80
C LEU A 138 16.06 -24.16 6.84
#